data_AF-A0A7Z9I4R6-F1
#
_entry.id   AF-A0A7Z9I4R6-F1
#
_cell.length_a   1.000
_cell.length_b   1.000
_cell.length_c   1.000
_cell.angle_alpha   90.00
_cell.angle_beta   90.00
_cell.angle_gamma   90.00
#
_symmetry.space_group_name_H-M   'P 1'
#
loop_
_entity.id
_entity.type
_entity.pdbx_description
1 polymer ?
#
loop_
_entity_poly.entity_id
_entity_poly.type
_entity_poly.pdbx_seq_one_letter_code
_entity_poly.pdbx_strand_id
1 'polypeptide(L)' 'MTSLQVRELPENIYRQLKRRAKADHRSLAQEAVAILAKGLNASICPKERRSNLLQQIAEEPKSS' A
#
# COMPACT_ATOMS: atom_id res chain seq x y z
N MET A 1 3.49 -17.87 -3.73
CA MET A 1 3.63 -16.50 -3.18
C MET A 1 4.93 -15.91 -3.68
N THR A 2 4.93 -14.67 -4.13
CA THR A 2 6.16 -13.94 -4.47
C THR A 2 6.74 -13.33 -3.19
N SER A 3 8.03 -13.51 -2.94
CA SER A 3 8.73 -12.91 -1.80
C SER A 3 9.69 -11.81 -2.27
N LEU A 4 9.79 -10.75 -1.48
CA LEU A 4 10.75 -9.66 -1.68
C LEU A 4 11.66 -9.60 -0.45
N GLN A 5 12.97 -9.69 -0.65
CA GLN A 5 13.96 -9.49 0.41
C GLN A 5 14.68 -8.16 0.17
N VAL A 6 14.71 -7.30 1.18
CA VAL A 6 15.51 -6.08 1.17
C VAL A 6 16.79 -6.34 1.95
N ARG A 7 17.95 -6.13 1.32
CA ARG A 7 19.28 -6.27 1.94
C ARG A 7 19.81 -4.90 2.35
N GLU A 8 20.67 -4.90 3.36
CA GLU A 8 21.35 -3.68 3.85
C GLU A 8 20.40 -2.54 4.19
N LEU A 9 19.22 -2.88 4.75
CA LEU A 9 18.21 -1.89 5.12
C LEU A 9 18.78 -0.94 6.19
N PRO A 10 18.83 0.39 5.94
CA PRO A 10 19.33 1.33 6.92
C PRO A 10 18.53 1.27 8.23
N GLU A 11 19.23 1.30 9.37
CA GLU A 11 18.66 1.13 10.71
C GLU A 11 17.55 2.17 11.01
N ASN A 12 17.72 3.41 10.54
CA ASN A 12 16.72 4.47 10.69
C ASN A 12 15.41 4.11 9.99
N ILE A 13 15.46 3.48 8.81
CA ILE A 13 14.29 3.05 8.06
C ILE A 13 13.62 1.86 8.76
N TYR A 14 14.41 0.87 9.20
CA TYR A 14 13.88 -0.27 9.96
C TYR A 14 13.12 0.18 11.21
N ARG A 15 13.69 1.13 11.98
CA ARG A 15 13.04 1.69 13.17
C ARG A 15 11.73 2.41 12.85
N GLN A 16 11.70 3.19 11.77
CA GLN A 16 10.46 3.87 11.35
C GLN A 16 9.39 2.87 10.93
N LEU A 17 9.75 1.86 10.16
CA LEU A 17 8.84 0.80 9.72
C LEU A 17 8.25 0.05 10.92
N LYS A 18 9.10 -0.31 11.90
CA LYS A 18 8.68 -0.98 13.13
C LYS A 18 7.74 -0.13 13.99
N ARG A 19 8.01 1.18 14.08
CA ARG A 19 7.14 2.12 14.81
C ARG A 19 5.75 2.23 14.18
N ARG A 20 5.68 2.39 12.86
CA ARG A 20 4.40 2.42 12.13
C ARG A 20 3.62 1.13 12.25
N ALA A 21 4.29 -0.01 12.03
CA ALA A 21 3.67 -1.33 12.15
C ALA A 21 3.04 -1.52 13.54
N LYS A 22 3.72 -1.08 14.61
CA LYS A 22 3.18 -1.11 15.98
C LYS A 22 1.96 -0.19 16.15
N ALA A 23 2.01 1.03 15.61
CA ALA A 23 0.91 1.99 15.70
C ALA A 23 -0.36 1.51 14.98
N ASP A 24 -0.19 0.83 13.84
CA ASP A 24 -1.28 0.32 13.02
C ASP A 24 -1.70 -1.12 13.37
N HIS A 25 -1.13 -1.69 14.45
CA HIS A 25 -1.36 -3.08 14.86
C HIS A 25 -1.11 -4.12 13.75
N ARG A 26 -0.12 -3.86 12.90
CA ARG A 26 0.26 -4.69 11.74
C ARG A 26 1.59 -5.40 11.96
N SER A 27 1.81 -6.49 11.23
CA SER A 27 3.15 -7.06 11.11
C SER A 27 4.07 -6.14 10.29
N LEU A 28 5.38 -6.26 10.48
CA LEU A 28 6.37 -5.49 9.73
C LEU A 28 6.24 -5.72 8.21
N ALA A 29 5.94 -6.97 7.81
CA ALA A 29 5.74 -7.33 6.42
C ALA A 29 4.47 -6.70 5.84
N GLN A 30 3.36 -6.68 6.59
CA GLN A 30 2.13 -6.02 6.18
C GLN A 30 2.32 -4.52 6.01
N GLU A 31 3.05 -3.88 6.93
CA GLU A 31 3.36 -2.46 6.84
C GLU A 31 4.31 -2.14 5.67
N ALA A 32 5.29 -3.01 5.39
CA ALA A 32 6.14 -2.88 4.22
C ALA A 32 5.32 -2.94 2.91
N VAL A 33 4.41 -3.92 2.81
CA VAL A 33 3.48 -4.01 1.67
C VAL A 33 2.58 -2.79 1.60
N ALA A 34 2.11 -2.27 2.75
CA ALA A 34 1.27 -1.09 2.82
C ALA A 34 1.96 0.16 2.23
N ILE A 35 3.20 0.40 2.66
CA ILE A 35 4.02 1.50 2.17
C ILE A 35 4.39 1.32 0.70
N LEU A 36 4.79 0.12 0.28
CA LEU A 36 5.14 -0.16 -1.11
C LEU A 36 3.95 0.09 -2.03
N ALA A 37 2.78 -0.42 -1.68
CA ALA A 37 1.58 -0.24 -2.49
C ALA A 37 1.19 1.25 -2.57
N LYS A 38 1.24 1.98 -1.45
CA LYS A 38 1.03 3.44 -1.46
C LYS A 38 2.04 4.17 -2.34
N GLY A 39 3.33 3.84 -2.24
CA GLY A 39 4.39 4.48 -3.03
C GLY A 39 4.32 4.15 -4.53
N LEU A 40 3.76 2.99 -4.88
CA LEU A 40 3.53 2.56 -6.27
C LEU A 40 2.16 2.98 -6.81
N ASN A 41 1.34 3.70 -6.03
CA ASN A 41 -0.07 3.98 -6.33
C ASN A 41 -0.87 2.70 -6.65
N ALA A 42 -0.45 1.57 -6.07
CA ALA A 42 -1.12 0.29 -6.20
C ALA A 42 -2.13 0.13 -5.07
N SER A 43 -3.38 -0.19 -5.41
CA SER A 43 -4.39 -0.48 -4.39
C SER A 43 -4.16 -1.86 -3.78
N ILE A 44 -3.92 -1.86 -2.47
CA ILE A 44 -3.71 -3.04 -1.63
C ILE A 44 -5.05 -3.69 -1.23
N CYS A 45 -6.11 -2.89 -1.20
CA CYS A 45 -7.46 -3.32 -0.96
C CYS A 45 -8.21 -3.50 -2.29
N PRO A 46 -8.71 -4.70 -2.62
CA PRO A 46 -9.58 -4.90 -3.78
C PRO A 46 -10.84 -4.02 -3.73
N LYS A 47 -11.34 -3.76 -2.52
CA LYS A 47 -12.49 -2.87 -2.28
C LYS A 47 -12.20 -1.41 -2.63
N GLU A 48 -11.06 -0.87 -2.21
CA GLU A 48 -10.66 0.51 -2.53
C GLU A 48 -10.34 0.69 -4.01
N ARG A 49 -9.74 -0.34 -4.63
CA ARG A 49 -9.55 -0.36 -6.10
C ARG A 49 -10.89 -0.26 -6.82
N ARG A 50 -11.88 -1.05 -6.36
CA ARG A 50 -13.22 -1.09 -6.94
C ARG A 50 -13.98 0.22 -6.71
N SER A 51 -13.88 0.84 -5.54
CA SER A 51 -14.51 2.14 -5.31
C SER A 51 -13.89 3.24 -6.16
N ASN A 52 -12.55 3.29 -6.26
CA ASN A 52 -11.87 4.29 -7.09
C ASN A 52 -12.19 4.10 -8.58
N LEU A 53 -12.23 2.86 -9.08
CA LEU A 53 -12.67 2.56 -10.44
C LEU A 53 -14.13 2.96 -10.69
N LEU A 54 -15.03 2.67 -9.75
CA LEU A 54 -16.44 3.06 -9.88
C LEU A 54 -16.62 4.59 -9.85
N GLN A 55 -15.80 5.31 -9.07
CA GLN A 55 -15.77 6.77 -9.08
C GLN A 55 -15.26 7.30 -10.43
N GLN A 56 -14.18 6.74 -10.98
CA GLN A 56 -13.68 7.12 -12.30
C GLN A 56 -14.71 6.90 -13.41
N ILE A 57 -15.43 5.78 -13.40
CA ILE A 57 -16.51 5.50 -14.35
C ILE A 57 -17.70 6.44 -14.16
N ALA A 58 -17.98 6.87 -12.94
CA ALA A 58 -19.06 7.82 -12.65
C ALA A 58 -18.70 9.28 -13.00
N GLU A 59 -17.41 9.61 -12.93
CA GLU A 59 -16.86 10.92 -13.27
C GLU A 59 -16.56 11.08 -14.77
N GLU A 60 -16.52 10.00 -15.55
CA GLU A 60 -16.61 10.07 -17.01
C GLU A 60 -18.03 10.56 -17.38
N PRO A 61 -18.21 11.83 -17.82
CA PRO A 61 -19.49 12.21 -18.40
C PRO A 61 -19.66 11.33 -19.64
N LYS A 62 -20.79 10.64 -19.73
CA LYS A 62 -21.20 9.91 -20.93
C LYS A 62 -21.06 10.85 -22.12
N SER A 63 -19.96 10.75 -22.86
CA SER A 63 -19.83 11.33 -24.18
C SER A 63 -20.87 10.60 -25.03
N SER A 64 -21.94 11.35 -25.30
CA SER A 64 -23.00 11.01 -26.26
C SER A 64 -22.45 10.92 -27.67
#